data_AF-A0A1H4IHC3-F1
#
_entry.id   AF-A0A1H4IHC3-F1
#
_cell.length_a   1.000
_cell.length_b   1.000
_cell.length_c   1.000
_cell.angle_alpha   90.00
_cell.angle_beta   90.00
_cell.angle_gamma   90.00
#
_symmetry.space_group_name_H-M   'P 1'
#
loop_
_entity.id
_entity.type
_entity.pdbx_description
1 polymer ?
#
loop_
_entity_poly.entity_id
_entity_poly.type
_entity_poly.pdbx_seq_one_letter_code
_entity_poly.pdbx_strand_id
1 'polypeptide(L)'
;MGIGGEARALARFQYRLMRLPFDLIDTTVMRLIFDDGALSRLVYQRALIECDRAVAFLLDDDSAAAHAEMLHRRSATVRYAAARQRRRNLATDAVLDGHRARFRDRQHRPTVDPQ
;
A
#
# COMPACT_ATOMS: atom_id res chain seq x y z
N MET A 1 11.34 -39.83 3.16
CA MET A 1 11.33 -38.46 2.64
C MET A 1 10.78 -38.52 1.23
N GLY A 2 9.58 -37.99 0.97
CA GLY A 2 8.99 -38.04 -0.37
C GLY A 2 9.48 -36.87 -1.23
N ILE A 3 9.55 -37.06 -2.55
CA ILE A 3 10.02 -36.06 -3.55
C ILE A 3 9.34 -34.68 -3.36
N GLY A 4 8.08 -34.65 -2.90
CA GLY A 4 7.37 -33.41 -2.60
C GLY A 4 7.91 -32.62 -1.41
N GLY A 5 8.51 -33.26 -0.41
CA GLY A 5 9.11 -32.58 0.74
C GLY A 5 10.43 -31.90 0.37
N GLU A 6 11.25 -32.56 -0.44
CA GLU A 6 12.53 -32.03 -0.91
C GLU A 6 12.33 -30.85 -1.88
N ALA A 7 11.36 -30.96 -2.79
CA ALA A 7 10.98 -29.86 -3.69
C ALA A 7 10.50 -28.63 -2.91
N ARG A 8 9.69 -28.82 -1.86
CA ARG A 8 9.25 -27.72 -0.98
C ARG A 8 10.42 -27.12 -0.21
N ALA A 9 11.33 -27.92 0.32
CA ALA A 9 12.51 -27.43 1.03
C ALA A 9 13.42 -26.59 0.12
N LEU A 10 13.64 -27.03 -1.12
CA LEU A 10 14.38 -26.27 -2.12
C LEU A 10 13.66 -24.96 -2.47
N ALA A 11 12.35 -24.99 -2.68
CA ALA A 11 11.55 -23.80 -2.97
C ALA A 11 11.62 -22.76 -1.82
N ARG A 12 11.55 -23.20 -0.55
CA ARG A 12 11.75 -22.33 0.62
C ARG A 12 13.13 -21.67 0.58
N PHE A 13 14.16 -22.45 0.32
CA PHE A 13 15.54 -21.96 0.26
C PHE A 13 15.72 -20.91 -0.85
N GLN A 14 15.22 -21.19 -2.06
CA GLN A 14 15.25 -20.25 -3.17
C GLN A 14 14.50 -18.96 -2.86
N TYR A 15 13.31 -19.06 -2.25
CA TYR A 15 12.56 -17.88 -1.85
C TYR A 15 13.31 -17.03 -0.82
N ARG A 16 13.93 -17.66 0.19
CA ARG A 16 14.75 -16.96 1.19
C ARG A 16 15.92 -16.21 0.55
N LEU A 17 16.54 -16.75 -0.50
CA LEU A 17 17.58 -16.05 -1.26
C LEU A 17 17.01 -14.84 -2.02
N MET A 18 15.86 -15.00 -2.68
CA MET A 18 15.18 -13.90 -3.38
C MET A 18 14.67 -12.81 -2.45
N ARG A 19 14.40 -13.13 -1.18
CA ARG A 19 13.93 -12.16 -0.19
C ARG A 19 14.98 -11.11 0.18
N LEU A 20 16.25 -11.49 0.24
CA LEU A 20 17.35 -10.58 0.59
C LEU A 20 17.43 -9.33 -0.31
N PRO A 21 17.45 -9.44 -1.66
CA PRO A 21 17.44 -8.26 -2.51
C PRO A 21 16.12 -7.46 -2.41
N PHE A 22 14.98 -8.10 -2.13
CA PHE A 22 13.71 -7.37 -1.94
C PHE A 22 13.72 -6.50 -0.69
N ASP A 23 14.28 -6.98 0.42
CA ASP A 23 14.45 -6.19 1.63
C ASP A 23 15.37 -5.00 1.39
N LEU A 24 16.47 -5.20 0.65
CA LEU A 24 17.39 -4.12 0.29
C LEU A 24 16.71 -3.04 -0.57
N ILE A 25 15.85 -3.45 -1.51
CA ILE A 25 15.06 -2.52 -2.33
C ILE A 25 14.09 -1.72 -1.46
N ASP A 26 13.36 -2.34 -0.53
CA ASP A 26 12.45 -1.61 0.39
C ASP A 26 13.20 -0.62 1.30
N THR A 27 14.38 -1.01 1.81
CA THR A 27 15.11 -0.17 2.76
C THR A 27 15.88 0.97 2.11
N THR A 28 16.41 0.76 0.91
CA THR A 28 17.37 1.68 0.29
C THR A 28 16.78 2.33 -0.96
N VAL A 29 16.42 1.52 -1.96
CA VAL A 29 16.01 2.02 -3.28
C VAL A 29 14.68 2.76 -3.19
N MET A 30 13.70 2.18 -2.52
CA MET A 30 12.37 2.78 -2.38
C MET A 30 12.38 4.09 -1.59
N ARG A 31 13.35 4.28 -0.70
CA ARG A 31 13.54 5.54 0.03
C ARG A 31 14.29 6.58 -0.79
N LEU A 32 15.29 6.16 -1.56
CA LEU A 32 16.15 7.07 -2.32
C LEU A 32 15.46 7.64 -3.56
N ILE A 33 14.65 6.83 -4.25
CA ILE A 33 14.06 7.21 -5.54
C ILE A 33 12.71 7.90 -5.37
N PHE A 34 11.98 7.62 -4.29
CA PHE A 34 10.61 8.09 -4.12
C PHE A 34 10.47 8.97 -2.88
N ASP A 35 10.76 10.27 -3.04
CA ASP A 35 10.64 11.28 -1.97
C ASP A 35 9.16 11.54 -1.58
N ASP A 36 8.23 11.43 -2.53
CA ASP A 36 6.75 11.49 -2.32
C ASP A 36 6.10 10.10 -2.22
N GLY A 37 6.91 9.05 -2.07
CA GLY A 37 6.62 7.65 -2.37
C GLY A 37 5.60 6.90 -1.51
N ALA A 38 4.68 7.57 -0.81
CA ALA A 38 3.73 6.87 0.06
C ALA A 38 2.93 5.80 -0.70
N LEU A 39 2.44 6.09 -1.91
CA LEU A 39 1.63 5.12 -2.66
C LEU A 39 2.48 3.99 -3.27
N SER A 40 3.55 4.33 -4.01
CA SER A 40 4.41 3.33 -4.67
C SER A 40 5.07 2.40 -3.67
N ARG A 41 5.58 2.95 -2.56
CA ARG A 41 6.16 2.17 -1.48
C ARG A 41 5.13 1.29 -0.79
N LEU A 42 3.90 1.76 -0.61
CA LEU A 42 2.82 0.93 -0.05
C LEU A 42 2.41 -0.22 -0.99
N VAL A 43 2.36 0.03 -2.30
CA VAL A 43 2.08 -1.02 -3.28
C VAL A 43 3.19 -2.07 -3.25
N TYR A 44 4.45 -1.63 -3.25
CA TYR A 44 5.60 -2.53 -3.16
C TYR A 44 5.59 -3.36 -1.87
N GLN A 45 5.45 -2.71 -0.71
CA GLN A 45 5.37 -3.40 0.58
C GLN A 45 4.18 -4.36 0.65
N ARG A 46 3.04 -4.00 0.06
CA ARG A 46 1.89 -4.92 0.01
C ARG A 46 2.20 -6.15 -0.83
N ALA A 47 2.85 -5.99 -1.98
CA ALA A 47 3.25 -7.12 -2.82
C ALA A 47 4.19 -8.07 -2.07
N LEU A 48 5.20 -7.55 -1.35
CA LEU A 48 6.11 -8.38 -0.55
C LEU A 48 5.37 -9.14 0.57
N ILE A 49 4.46 -8.49 1.29
CA ILE A 49 3.65 -9.14 2.34
C ILE A 49 2.82 -10.29 1.75
N GLU A 50 2.19 -10.10 0.60
CA GLU A 50 1.38 -11.15 -0.03
C GLU A 50 2.25 -12.29 -0.56
N CYS A 51 3.43 -12.02 -1.11
CA CYS A 51 4.41 -13.05 -1.48
C CYS A 51 4.80 -13.90 -0.27
N ASP A 52 5.16 -13.27 0.85
CA ASP A 52 5.53 -13.99 2.07
C ASP A 52 4.37 -14.83 2.62
N ARG A 53 3.14 -14.32 2.58
CA ARG A 53 1.94 -15.07 2.99
C ARG A 53 1.66 -16.26 2.07
N ALA A 54 1.79 -16.07 0.76
CA ALA A 54 1.61 -17.15 -0.20
C ALA A 54 2.66 -18.25 0.02
N VAL A 55 3.92 -17.88 0.27
CA VAL A 55 4.98 -18.84 0.57
C VAL A 55 4.76 -19.53 1.90
N ALA A 56 4.39 -18.79 2.95
CA ALA A 56 4.02 -19.38 4.24
C ALA A 56 2.91 -20.42 4.09
N PHE A 57 1.87 -20.12 3.31
CA PHE A 57 0.75 -21.02 3.09
C PHE A 57 1.10 -22.23 2.20
N LEU A 58 1.74 -22.00 1.05
CA LEU A 58 2.02 -23.05 0.06
C LEU A 58 3.17 -23.96 0.48
N LEU A 59 4.17 -23.37 1.13
CA LEU A 59 5.39 -24.05 1.50
C LEU A 59 5.47 -24.33 2.99
N ASP A 60 4.55 -23.91 3.85
CA ASP A 60 4.65 -24.12 5.31
C ASP A 60 5.99 -23.55 5.84
N ASP A 61 6.29 -22.30 5.47
CA ASP A 61 7.51 -21.59 5.89
C ASP A 61 7.19 -20.53 6.95
N ASP A 62 7.39 -20.89 8.21
CA ASP A 62 7.21 -19.99 9.36
C ASP A 62 8.09 -18.74 9.29
N SER A 63 9.27 -18.81 8.65
CA SER A 63 10.13 -17.65 8.47
C SER A 63 9.50 -16.64 7.50
N ALA A 64 8.76 -17.11 6.50
CA ALA A 64 8.01 -16.23 5.61
C ALA A 64 6.82 -15.61 6.35
N ALA A 65 6.08 -16.39 7.15
CA ALA A 65 4.97 -15.88 7.97
C ALA A 65 5.43 -14.78 8.95
N ALA A 66 6.51 -15.04 9.69
CA ALA A 66 7.08 -14.07 10.62
C ALA A 66 7.56 -12.79 9.91
N HIS A 67 8.15 -12.94 8.72
CA HIS A 67 8.59 -11.81 7.92
C HIS A 67 7.42 -10.96 7.40
N ALA A 68 6.36 -11.58 6.89
CA ALA A 68 5.15 -10.90 6.44
C ALA A 68 4.58 -10.01 7.57
N GLU A 69 4.52 -10.54 8.79
CA GLU A 69 4.00 -9.84 9.96
C GLU A 69 4.93 -8.70 10.40
N MET A 70 6.24 -8.92 10.43
CA MET A 70 7.22 -7.87 10.70
C MET A 70 7.08 -6.72 9.68
N LEU A 71 7.03 -7.04 8.39
CA LEU A 71 6.89 -6.05 7.33
C LEU A 71 5.54 -5.32 7.41
N HIS A 72 4.47 -6.05 7.77
CA HIS A 72 3.16 -5.46 8.02
C HIS A 72 3.21 -4.41 9.12
N ARG A 73 3.85 -4.72 10.26
CA ARG A 73 4.03 -3.77 11.38
C ARG A 73 4.88 -2.57 10.97
N ARG A 74 5.99 -2.81 10.27
CA ARG A 74 6.88 -1.74 9.80
C ARG A 74 6.19 -0.79 8.81
N SER A 75 5.28 -1.30 7.98
CA SER A 75 4.50 -0.50 7.03
C SER A 75 3.40 0.37 7.66
N ALA A 76 3.09 0.17 8.95
CA ALA A 76 1.96 0.83 9.62
C ALA A 76 2.05 2.36 9.54
N THR A 77 3.22 2.94 9.76
CA THR A 77 3.43 4.40 9.71
C THR A 77 3.14 4.96 8.32
N VAL A 78 3.62 4.29 7.27
CA VAL A 78 3.40 4.71 5.88
C VAL A 78 1.92 4.60 5.52
N ARG A 79 1.26 3.52 5.94
CA ARG A 79 -0.19 3.32 5.76
C ARG A 79 -1.00 4.40 6.45
N TYR A 80 -0.63 4.77 7.68
CA TYR A 80 -1.27 5.84 8.42
C TYR A 80 -1.11 7.19 7.73
N ALA A 81 0.10 7.52 7.29
CA ALA A 81 0.37 8.76 6.56
C ALA A 81 -0.47 8.84 5.27
N ALA A 82 -0.51 7.77 4.48
CA ALA A 82 -1.33 7.68 3.28
C ALA A 82 -2.83 7.80 3.57
N ALA A 83 -3.33 7.10 4.60
CA ALA A 83 -4.73 7.18 5.00
C ALA A 83 -5.11 8.61 5.45
N ARG A 84 -4.23 9.29 6.19
CA ARG A 84 -4.42 10.68 6.60
C ARG A 84 -4.45 11.61 5.39
N GLN A 85 -3.54 11.43 4.44
CA GLN A 85 -3.52 12.23 3.22
C GLN A 85 -4.80 12.03 2.39
N ARG A 86 -5.26 10.78 2.24
CA ARG A 86 -6.51 10.49 1.55
C ARG A 86 -7.70 11.17 2.21
N ARG A 87 -7.79 11.18 3.54
CA ARG A 87 -8.84 11.89 4.27
C ARG A 87 -8.81 13.40 4.02
N ARG A 88 -7.61 14.01 3.99
CA ARG A 88 -7.46 15.43 3.66
C ARG A 88 -7.95 15.74 2.26
N ASN A 89 -7.56 14.93 1.27
CA ASN A 89 -8.01 15.11 -0.11
C ASN A 89 -9.53 15.01 -0.22
N LEU A 90 -10.15 14.00 0.40
CA LEU A 90 -11.61 13.86 0.43
C LEU A 90 -12.32 15.03 1.11
N ALA A 91 -11.74 15.58 2.19
CA ALA A 91 -12.29 16.76 2.85
C ALA A 91 -12.21 18.00 1.94
N THR A 92 -11.09 18.18 1.23
CA THR A 92 -10.93 19.25 0.24
C THR A 92 -11.94 19.11 -0.90
N ASP A 93 -12.10 17.90 -1.45
CA ASP A 93 -13.05 17.62 -2.53
C ASP A 93 -14.48 17.95 -2.10
N ALA A 94 -14.88 17.56 -0.88
CA ALA A 94 -16.20 17.88 -0.34
C ALA A 94 -16.45 19.39 -0.21
N VAL A 95 -15.43 20.16 0.19
CA VAL A 95 -15.51 21.64 0.24
C VAL A 95 -15.68 22.22 -1.17
N LEU A 96 -14.90 21.73 -2.14
CA LEU A 96 -14.98 22.17 -3.53
C LEU A 96 -16.36 21.86 -4.15
N ASP A 97 -16.93 20.69 -3.87
CA ASP A 97 -18.27 20.34 -4.32
C ASP A 97 -19.33 21.25 -3.70
N GLY A 98 -19.19 21.60 -2.41
CA GLY A 98 -20.04 22.59 -1.77
C GLY A 98 -19.95 23.99 -2.40
N HIS A 99 -18.77 24.41 -2.85
CA HIS A 99 -18.61 25.67 -3.60
C HIS A 99 -19.24 25.59 -4.99
N ARG A 100 -19.06 24.47 -5.71
CA ARG A 100 -19.68 24.26 -7.02
C ARG A 100 -21.21 24.28 -6.94
N ALA A 101 -21.79 23.67 -5.92
CA ALA A 101 -23.24 23.69 -5.70
C ALA A 101 -23.76 25.13 -5.52
N ARG A 102 -23.13 25.92 -4.64
CA ARG A 102 -23.50 27.33 -4.43
C ARG A 102 -23.35 28.19 -5.67
N PHE A 103 -22.33 27.91 -6.49
CA PHE A 103 -22.14 28.62 -7.75
C PHE A 103 -23.26 28.31 -8.75
N ARG A 104 -23.64 27.04 -8.90
CA ARG A 104 -24.78 26.63 -9.74
C ARG A 104 -26.09 27.26 -9.28
N ASP A 105 -26.36 27.27 -7.97
CA ASP A 105 -27.55 27.92 -7.41
C ASP A 105 -27.62 29.41 -7.73
N ARG A 106 -26.47 30.11 -7.69
CA ARG A 106 -26.40 31.53 -8.07
C ARG A 106 -26.65 31.75 -9.56
N GLN A 107 -26.20 30.84 -10.41
CA GLN A 107 -26.43 30.92 -11.86
C GLN A 107 -27.87 30.59 -12.26
N HIS A 108 -28.59 29.80 -11.45
CA HIS A 108 -29.98 29.42 -11.70
C HIS A 108 -31.00 30.34 -11.02
N ARG A 109 -30.56 31.31 -10.21
CA ARG A 109 -31.45 32.31 -9.63
C ARG A 109 -31.72 33.39 -10.69
N PRO A 110 -32.94 33.51 -11.24
CA PRO A 110 -33.27 34.60 -12.14
C PRO A 110 -33.15 35.91 -11.35
N THR A 111 -32.57 36.94 -11.95
CA THR A 111 -32.65 38.31 -11.45
C THR A 111 -34.13 38.69 -11.42
N VAL A 112 -34.76 38.57 -10.25
CA VAL A 112 -36.07 39.15 -10.01
C VAL A 112 -35.82 40.64 -9.80
N ASP A 113 -36.11 41.44 -10.82
CA ASP A 113 -36.12 42.89 -10.72
C ASP A 113 -37.15 43.31 -9.65
N PRO A 114 -36.78 44.14 -8.67
CA PRO A 114 -37.73 44.73 -7.74
C PRO A 114 -38.49 45.85 -8.46
N GLN A 115 -39.81 45.72 -8.54
CA GLN A 115 -40.73 46.80 -8.94
C GLN A 115 -40.86 47.86 -7.86
#